data_AF-A0A1I1KH47-F1
#
_entry.id   AF-A0A1I1KH47-F1
#
_cell.length_a   1.000
_cell.length_b   1.000
_cell.length_c   1.000
_cell.angle_alpha   90.00
_cell.angle_beta   90.00
_cell.angle_gamma   90.00
#
_symmetry.space_group_name_H-M   'P 1'
#
loop_
_entity.id
_entity.type
_entity.pdbx_description
1 polymer ?
#
loop_
_entity_poly.entity_id
_entity_poly.type
_entity_poly.pdbx_seq_one_letter_code
_entity_poly.pdbx_strand_id
1 'polypeptide(L)'
;MKWMEKGMKIRNILASAVLIVSIFSLTGCGKKTESWAYAHEPGEEVLSLYDNGKAFYKGNEYKYTKDDTYITLKDSNETQSLRYVMQDDKMLLYEKSIYHLESGDLDDGIFGVWTQENGWSYQFSEEGRFSEDNIFFGKYTVDEKEHSIRLMYDDPIEDAYLYYAIDGDSMTIEYPWPMVAYVEGEK
;
A
#
# COMPACT_ATOMS: atom_id res chain seq x y z
N MET A 1 24.50 59.64 65.19
CA MET A 1 23.53 58.72 65.83
C MET A 1 22.66 58.14 64.73
N LYS A 2 22.83 56.85 64.41
CA LYS A 2 21.75 55.86 64.14
C LYS A 2 20.64 56.30 63.15
N TRP A 3 20.40 55.74 61.95
CA TRP A 3 20.59 54.40 61.37
C TRP A 3 20.50 54.49 59.83
N MET A 4 20.96 53.41 59.20
CA MET A 4 21.26 53.18 57.78
C MET A 4 20.17 53.47 56.74
N GLU A 5 20.62 54.09 55.64
CA GLU A 5 20.05 54.00 54.29
C GLU A 5 20.29 52.62 53.63
N LYS A 6 19.53 52.38 52.54
CA LYS A 6 19.58 51.28 51.55
C LYS A 6 18.71 50.07 51.92
N GLY A 7 17.81 49.60 51.06
CA GLY A 7 17.51 49.99 49.70
C GLY A 7 16.35 49.16 49.16
N MET A 8 15.52 49.83 48.38
CA MET A 8 14.49 49.27 47.51
C MET A 8 15.12 48.27 46.54
N LYS A 9 14.72 46.99 46.61
CA LYS A 9 15.09 45.97 45.62
C LYS A 9 13.90 45.72 44.69
N ILE A 10 13.81 46.52 43.63
CA ILE A 10 13.19 46.11 42.37
C ILE A 10 14.08 46.63 41.26
N ARG A 11 14.71 45.71 40.51
CA ARG A 11 15.13 45.95 39.13
C ARG A 11 15.48 44.65 38.41
N ASN A 12 14.74 44.43 37.33
CA ASN A 12 15.00 43.50 36.23
C ASN A 12 16.40 43.68 35.62
N ILE A 13 16.95 42.59 35.05
CA ILE A 13 17.77 42.47 33.81
C ILE A 13 18.14 40.96 33.73
N LEU A 14 17.50 40.17 32.87
CA LEU A 14 17.88 39.81 31.48
C LEU A 14 19.27 39.16 31.35
N ALA A 15 19.30 37.86 31.00
CA ALA A 15 19.96 37.34 29.79
C ALA A 15 20.22 35.80 29.85
N SER A 16 19.71 35.12 28.82
CA SER A 16 20.39 34.03 28.08
C SER A 16 20.47 32.62 28.67
N ALA A 17 19.63 31.72 28.14
CA ALA A 17 20.10 30.61 27.31
C ALA A 17 18.93 30.05 26.50
N VAL A 18 18.86 30.52 25.26
CA VAL A 18 18.09 29.95 24.17
C VAL A 18 18.60 28.53 23.93
N LEU A 19 17.81 27.50 24.25
CA LEU A 19 17.96 26.18 23.63
C LEU A 19 16.72 25.94 22.78
N ILE A 20 16.80 26.42 21.54
CA ILE A 20 15.86 26.08 20.48
C ILE A 20 16.00 24.56 20.28
N VAL A 21 15.04 23.79 20.77
CA VAL A 21 14.82 22.41 20.30
C VAL A 21 14.10 22.51 18.96
N SER A 22 14.85 22.90 17.92
CA SER A 22 14.43 22.84 16.52
C SER A 22 14.94 21.53 15.94
N ILE A 23 14.29 20.42 16.27
CA ILE A 23 14.56 19.11 15.67
C ILE A 23 13.41 18.65 14.74
N PHE A 24 12.36 19.47 14.54
CA PHE A 24 11.18 19.03 13.76
C PHE A 24 10.97 19.70 12.39
N SER A 25 12.00 20.31 11.77
CA SER A 25 11.80 20.92 10.44
C SER A 25 13.05 20.90 9.55
N LEU A 26 13.72 19.76 9.48
CA LEU A 26 14.63 19.44 8.37
C LEU A 26 14.08 18.28 7.53
N THR A 27 12.76 18.23 7.30
CA THR A 27 12.25 17.51 6.13
C THR A 27 12.63 18.34 4.91
N GLY A 28 13.91 18.28 4.53
CA GLY A 28 14.34 18.70 3.21
C GLY A 28 13.47 18.00 2.18
N CYS A 29 13.23 18.67 1.05
CA CYS A 29 12.66 18.04 -0.13
C CYS A 29 13.55 16.82 -0.46
N GLY A 30 13.12 15.63 -0.03
CA GLY A 30 13.81 14.40 -0.39
C GLY A 30 13.88 14.31 -1.89
N LYS A 31 14.92 13.69 -2.41
CA LYS A 31 14.97 13.40 -3.84
C LYS A 31 14.05 12.21 -4.10
N LYS A 32 13.17 12.32 -5.10
CA LYS A 32 12.38 11.19 -5.59
C LYS A 32 13.35 10.14 -6.16
N THR A 33 13.31 8.92 -5.61
CA THR A 33 14.15 7.78 -6.00
C THR A 33 13.42 6.83 -6.92
N GLU A 34 12.11 6.68 -6.73
CA GLU A 34 11.25 5.85 -7.56
C GLU A 34 9.92 6.55 -7.82
N SER A 35 9.30 6.21 -8.94
CA SER A 35 8.08 6.85 -9.45
C SER A 35 7.40 5.85 -10.38
N TRP A 36 6.17 5.46 -10.06
CA TRP A 36 5.47 4.37 -10.70
C TRP A 36 4.03 4.76 -11.02
N ALA A 37 3.56 4.34 -12.19
CA ALA A 37 2.19 4.44 -12.66
C ALA A 37 1.66 3.06 -13.03
N TYR A 38 0.34 2.87 -13.05
CA TYR A 38 -0.21 1.64 -13.61
C TYR A 38 0.10 1.55 -15.11
N ALA A 39 0.40 0.36 -15.61
CA ALA A 39 0.69 0.17 -17.03
C ALA A 39 -0.50 0.54 -17.93
N HIS A 40 -1.73 0.40 -17.45
CA HIS A 40 -2.95 0.76 -18.18
C HIS A 40 -3.29 2.26 -18.08
N GLU A 41 -2.69 2.98 -17.13
CA GLU A 41 -2.85 4.43 -16.91
C GLU A 41 -1.48 5.09 -16.64
N PRO A 42 -0.54 5.07 -17.61
CA PRO A 42 0.84 5.47 -17.37
C PRO A 42 1.02 6.98 -17.11
N GLY A 43 -0.01 7.79 -17.42
CA GLY A 43 0.00 9.24 -17.23
C GLY A 43 -0.31 9.72 -15.81
N GLU A 44 -0.62 8.81 -14.87
CA GLU A 44 -0.94 9.13 -13.49
C GLU A 44 0.05 8.48 -12.53
N GLU A 45 0.78 9.30 -11.75
CA GLU A 45 1.69 8.77 -10.72
C GLU A 45 0.88 8.15 -9.57
N VAL A 46 1.07 6.85 -9.36
CA VAL A 46 0.38 6.06 -8.33
C VAL A 46 1.23 5.93 -7.08
N LEU A 47 2.53 5.68 -7.24
CA LEU A 47 3.48 5.47 -6.15
C LEU A 47 4.77 6.24 -6.41
N SER A 48 5.22 7.03 -5.43
CA SER A 48 6.55 7.63 -5.44
C SER A 48 7.26 7.46 -4.12
N LEU A 49 8.56 7.16 -4.19
CA LEU A 49 9.42 6.92 -3.04
C LEU A 49 10.56 7.95 -3.03
N TYR A 50 10.95 8.38 -1.83
CA TYR A 50 11.97 9.41 -1.63
C TYR A 50 13.10 8.90 -0.74
N ASP A 51 14.30 9.42 -0.94
CA ASP A 51 15.51 9.05 -0.20
C ASP A 51 15.48 9.43 1.30
N ASN A 52 14.54 10.27 1.71
CA ASN A 52 14.32 10.70 3.09
C ASN A 52 13.28 9.83 3.84
N GLY A 53 12.84 8.71 3.24
CA GLY A 53 11.86 7.80 3.85
C GLY A 53 10.40 8.25 3.72
N LYS A 54 10.11 9.25 2.88
CA LYS A 54 8.74 9.63 2.51
C LYS A 54 8.26 8.87 1.26
N ALA A 55 6.97 8.58 1.20
CA ALA A 55 6.30 8.03 0.03
C ALA A 55 4.99 8.77 -0.25
N PHE A 56 4.57 8.81 -1.51
CA PHE A 56 3.18 9.06 -1.87
C PHE A 56 2.60 7.82 -2.50
N TYR A 57 1.40 7.44 -2.08
CA TYR A 57 0.66 6.31 -2.65
C TYR A 57 -0.81 6.71 -2.82
N LYS A 58 -1.33 6.61 -4.04
CA LYS A 58 -2.70 7.00 -4.42
C LYS A 58 -3.09 8.39 -3.88
N GLY A 59 -2.17 9.34 -4.00
CA GLY A 59 -2.37 10.74 -3.57
C GLY A 59 -2.16 11.03 -2.07
N ASN A 60 -1.88 10.02 -1.24
CA ASN A 60 -1.66 10.21 0.20
C ASN A 60 -0.17 10.15 0.58
N GLU A 61 0.26 10.96 1.56
CA GLU A 61 1.65 10.97 2.06
C GLU A 61 1.85 9.95 3.19
N TYR A 62 2.94 9.20 3.11
CA TYR A 62 3.35 8.19 4.09
C TYR A 62 4.82 8.34 4.46
N LYS A 63 5.20 7.77 5.61
CA LYS A 63 6.56 7.26 5.82
C LYS A 63 6.63 5.83 5.29
N TYR A 64 7.78 5.44 4.75
CA TYR A 64 7.93 4.07 4.25
C TYR A 64 9.25 3.40 4.63
N THR A 65 9.20 2.07 4.62
CA THR A 65 10.35 1.19 4.51
C THR A 65 10.11 0.20 3.36
N LYS A 66 11.18 -0.26 2.72
CA LYS A 66 11.10 -1.20 1.60
C LYS A 66 12.15 -2.30 1.79
N ASP A 67 11.72 -3.54 1.66
CA ASP A 67 12.58 -4.73 1.54
C ASP A 67 12.30 -5.42 0.20
N ASP A 68 12.83 -6.63 -0.04
CA ASP A 68 12.72 -7.31 -1.34
C ASP A 68 11.30 -7.81 -1.68
N THR A 69 10.35 -7.78 -0.73
CA THR A 69 8.99 -8.32 -0.88
C THR A 69 7.91 -7.28 -0.62
N TYR A 70 8.16 -6.33 0.28
CA TYR A 70 7.16 -5.38 0.75
C TYR A 70 7.65 -3.93 0.74
N ILE A 71 6.71 -3.04 0.39
CA ILE A 71 6.75 -1.62 0.72
C ILE A 71 5.78 -1.43 1.88
N THR A 72 6.32 -1.16 3.08
CA THR A 72 5.50 -0.85 4.25
C THR A 72 5.29 0.65 4.33
N LEU A 73 4.02 1.08 4.23
CA LEU A 73 3.58 2.46 4.35
C LEU A 73 2.98 2.70 5.74
N LYS A 74 3.32 3.83 6.34
CA LYS A 74 2.82 4.23 7.66
C LYS A 74 2.45 5.69 7.68
N ASP A 75 1.23 5.97 8.11
CA ASP A 75 0.76 7.32 8.43
C ASP A 75 0.49 7.45 9.95
N SER A 76 -0.34 8.42 10.36
CA SER A 76 -0.70 8.62 11.77
C SER A 76 -1.68 7.59 12.32
N ASN A 77 -2.43 6.90 11.46
CA ASN A 77 -3.59 6.10 11.81
C ASN A 77 -3.33 4.61 11.62
N GLU A 78 -2.63 4.26 10.54
CA GLU A 78 -2.51 2.89 10.07
C GLU A 78 -1.09 2.56 9.57
N THR A 79 -0.87 1.26 9.40
CA THR A 79 0.30 0.71 8.73
C THR A 79 -0.21 -0.33 7.75
N GLN A 80 0.15 -0.18 6.49
CA GLN A 80 -0.19 -1.10 5.42
C GLN A 80 1.09 -1.59 4.74
N SER A 81 1.10 -2.86 4.33
CA SER A 81 2.21 -3.45 3.58
C SER A 81 1.72 -3.83 2.19
N LEU A 82 2.36 -3.26 1.18
CA LEU A 82 2.13 -3.54 -0.23
C LEU A 82 3.15 -4.57 -0.67
N ARG A 83 2.70 -5.75 -1.07
CA ARG A 83 3.59 -6.73 -1.69
C ARG A 83 3.98 -6.22 -3.07
N TYR A 84 5.21 -6.49 -3.49
CA TYR A 84 5.62 -6.21 -4.85
C TYR A 84 6.63 -7.24 -5.36
N VAL A 85 6.74 -7.33 -6.69
CA VAL A 85 7.76 -8.14 -7.37
C VAL A 85 8.37 -7.29 -8.47
N MET A 86 9.69 -7.18 -8.49
CA MET A 86 10.40 -6.56 -9.61
C MET A 86 10.62 -7.58 -10.73
N GLN A 87 10.36 -7.16 -11.96
CA GLN A 87 10.67 -7.90 -13.18
C GLN A 87 11.39 -6.95 -14.12
N ASP A 88 12.73 -7.03 -14.15
CA ASP A 88 13.60 -6.10 -14.87
C ASP A 88 13.32 -4.62 -14.49
N ASP A 89 12.81 -3.83 -15.43
CA ASP A 89 12.46 -2.42 -15.27
C ASP A 89 10.98 -2.20 -14.89
N LYS A 90 10.20 -3.27 -14.72
CA LYS A 90 8.79 -3.24 -14.35
C LYS A 90 8.58 -3.74 -12.93
N MET A 91 7.46 -3.33 -12.34
CA MET A 91 7.02 -3.80 -11.03
C MET A 91 5.63 -4.41 -11.16
N LEU A 92 5.38 -5.53 -10.49
CA LEU A 92 4.03 -5.94 -10.12
C LEU A 92 3.78 -5.46 -8.70
N LEU A 93 2.82 -4.55 -8.51
CA LEU A 93 2.40 -4.07 -7.20
C LEU A 93 1.10 -4.78 -6.81
N TYR A 94 1.08 -5.40 -5.65
CA TYR A 94 -0.07 -6.17 -5.19
C TYR A 94 -1.00 -5.32 -4.32
N GLU A 95 -2.24 -5.21 -4.74
CA GLU A 95 -3.25 -4.39 -4.05
C GLU A 95 -4.31 -5.24 -3.38
N LYS A 96 -4.59 -4.88 -2.12
CA LYS A 96 -5.53 -5.60 -1.28
C LYS A 96 -6.95 -5.18 -1.58
N SER A 97 -7.80 -6.17 -1.75
CA SER A 97 -9.24 -6.02 -1.73
C SER A 97 -9.88 -7.10 -0.87
N ILE A 98 -11.04 -6.80 -0.29
CA ILE A 98 -11.77 -7.73 0.56
C ILE A 98 -13.06 -8.12 -0.16
N TYR A 99 -13.29 -9.42 -0.27
CA TYR A 99 -14.51 -10.01 -0.82
C TYR A 99 -15.23 -10.79 0.28
N HIS A 100 -16.56 -10.84 0.19
CA HIS A 100 -17.41 -11.59 1.11
C HIS A 100 -18.07 -12.77 0.42
N LEU A 101 -18.16 -13.91 1.09
CA LEU A 101 -18.81 -15.10 0.56
C LEU A 101 -20.32 -14.86 0.43
N GLU A 102 -20.82 -14.94 -0.79
CA GLU A 102 -22.24 -14.82 -1.10
C GLU A 102 -22.91 -16.19 -1.23
N SER A 103 -22.21 -17.17 -1.80
CA SER A 103 -22.67 -18.56 -1.89
C SER A 103 -21.49 -19.51 -2.04
N GLY A 104 -21.58 -20.70 -1.45
CA GLY A 104 -20.50 -21.68 -1.45
C GLY A 104 -20.41 -22.41 -0.12
N ASP A 105 -19.34 -23.17 0.06
CA ASP A 105 -19.01 -23.85 1.30
C ASP A 105 -17.63 -23.39 1.79
N LEU A 106 -17.58 -22.91 3.04
CA LEU A 106 -16.34 -22.45 3.66
C LEU A 106 -15.39 -23.58 4.03
N ASP A 107 -15.90 -24.81 4.12
CA ASP A 107 -15.08 -25.98 4.46
C ASP A 107 -14.13 -26.38 3.31
N ASP A 108 -14.39 -25.90 2.08
CA ASP A 108 -13.66 -26.27 0.85
C ASP A 108 -12.78 -25.13 0.28
N GLY A 109 -12.21 -24.32 1.17
CA GLY A 109 -11.19 -23.32 0.81
C GLY A 109 -11.78 -22.09 0.10
N ILE A 110 -11.35 -21.83 -1.14
CA ILE A 110 -11.78 -20.63 -1.90
C ILE A 110 -13.04 -20.86 -2.73
N PHE A 111 -13.62 -22.07 -2.70
CA PHE A 111 -14.78 -22.41 -3.51
C PHE A 111 -15.99 -21.53 -3.18
N GLY A 112 -16.69 -21.06 -4.22
CA GLY A 112 -17.88 -20.24 -4.07
C GLY A 112 -17.83 -18.93 -4.85
N VAL A 113 -18.84 -18.10 -4.60
CA VAL A 113 -19.01 -16.75 -5.12
C VAL A 113 -18.63 -15.75 -4.04
N TRP A 114 -17.64 -14.92 -4.34
CA TRP A 114 -17.07 -13.92 -3.46
C TRP A 114 -17.29 -12.55 -4.05
N THR A 115 -17.90 -11.63 -3.30
CA THR A 115 -18.37 -10.34 -3.83
C THR A 115 -17.87 -9.18 -2.96
N GLN A 116 -17.45 -8.09 -3.60
CA GLN A 116 -17.12 -6.81 -2.95
C GLN A 116 -18.36 -5.91 -2.84
N GLU A 117 -18.31 -4.91 -1.97
CA GLU A 117 -19.38 -3.90 -1.85
C GLU A 117 -19.66 -3.12 -3.15
N ASN A 118 -18.65 -2.97 -4.02
CA ASN A 118 -18.79 -2.28 -5.31
C ASN A 118 -19.39 -3.19 -6.42
N GLY A 119 -19.70 -4.46 -6.11
CA GLY A 119 -20.25 -5.43 -7.03
C GLY A 119 -19.21 -6.25 -7.82
N TRP A 120 -17.92 -6.01 -7.64
CA TRP A 120 -16.88 -6.89 -8.19
C TRP A 120 -16.93 -8.26 -7.52
N SER A 121 -16.66 -9.31 -8.28
CA SER A 121 -16.82 -10.68 -7.79
C SER A 121 -15.85 -11.67 -8.41
N TYR A 122 -15.53 -12.70 -7.65
CA TYR A 122 -14.95 -13.94 -8.16
C TYR A 122 -15.91 -15.09 -7.94
N GLN A 123 -15.96 -16.01 -8.89
CA GLN A 123 -16.59 -17.32 -8.70
C GLN A 123 -15.56 -18.41 -8.97
N PHE A 124 -15.35 -19.29 -8.01
CA PHE A 124 -14.47 -20.46 -8.12
C PHE A 124 -15.30 -21.74 -8.03
N SER A 125 -15.14 -22.65 -9.00
CA SER A 125 -15.84 -23.94 -9.05
C SER A 125 -14.94 -25.11 -8.64
N GLU A 126 -15.53 -26.22 -8.16
CA GLU A 126 -14.81 -27.44 -7.79
C GLU A 126 -14.01 -28.04 -8.95
N GLU A 127 -14.48 -27.85 -10.19
CA GLU A 127 -13.81 -28.37 -11.40
C GLU A 127 -12.60 -27.53 -11.83
N GLY A 128 -12.19 -26.55 -11.02
CA GLY A 128 -11.03 -25.70 -11.29
C GLY A 128 -11.32 -24.61 -12.33
N ARG A 129 -12.57 -24.15 -12.44
CA ARG A 129 -12.98 -23.03 -13.31
C ARG A 129 -13.22 -21.77 -12.49
N PHE A 130 -12.90 -20.61 -13.07
CA PHE A 130 -13.23 -19.34 -12.44
C PHE A 130 -13.94 -18.37 -13.40
N SER A 131 -14.62 -17.40 -12.78
CA SER A 131 -15.15 -16.18 -13.38
C SER A 131 -14.72 -14.98 -12.53
N GLU A 132 -14.27 -13.92 -13.17
CA GLU A 132 -13.95 -12.62 -12.58
C GLU A 132 -14.90 -11.58 -13.17
N ASP A 133 -15.72 -10.99 -12.30
CA ASP A 133 -16.77 -10.02 -12.59
C ASP A 133 -17.82 -10.49 -13.63
N ASN A 134 -17.89 -11.80 -13.91
CA ASN A 134 -18.64 -12.36 -15.04
C ASN A 134 -18.21 -11.80 -16.42
N ILE A 135 -16.98 -11.29 -16.49
CA ILE A 135 -16.37 -10.73 -17.70
C ILE A 135 -15.22 -11.62 -18.15
N PHE A 136 -14.32 -11.98 -17.24
CA PHE A 136 -13.17 -12.83 -17.54
C PHE A 136 -13.40 -14.24 -17.01
N PHE A 137 -13.06 -15.25 -17.82
CA PHE A 137 -13.27 -16.65 -17.49
C PHE A 137 -11.98 -17.43 -17.71
N GLY A 138 -11.82 -18.54 -16.99
CA GLY A 138 -10.61 -19.32 -17.11
C GLY A 138 -10.58 -20.54 -16.20
N LYS A 139 -9.39 -21.10 -16.06
CA LYS A 139 -9.07 -22.15 -15.10
C LYS A 139 -8.25 -21.58 -13.97
N TYR A 140 -8.33 -22.18 -12.80
CA TYR A 140 -7.47 -21.78 -11.69
C TYR A 140 -6.79 -22.98 -11.04
N THR A 141 -5.69 -22.70 -10.35
CA THR A 141 -5.05 -23.63 -9.41
C THR A 141 -4.73 -22.89 -8.12
N VAL A 142 -4.82 -23.60 -7.00
CA VAL A 142 -4.52 -23.07 -5.67
C VAL A 142 -3.24 -23.72 -5.15
N ASP A 143 -2.33 -22.91 -4.63
CA ASP A 143 -1.22 -23.35 -3.79
C ASP A 143 -1.53 -22.94 -2.35
N GLU A 144 -2.03 -23.88 -1.56
CA GLU A 144 -2.40 -23.66 -0.16
C GLU A 144 -1.19 -23.35 0.74
N LYS A 145 0.02 -23.80 0.35
CA LYS A 145 1.23 -23.59 1.14
C LYS A 145 1.72 -22.15 1.02
N GLU A 146 1.66 -21.62 -0.20
CA GLU A 146 2.06 -20.24 -0.50
C GLU A 146 0.87 -19.27 -0.44
N HIS A 147 -0.33 -19.77 -0.13
CA HIS A 147 -1.58 -19.02 -0.11
C HIS A 147 -1.79 -18.19 -1.38
N SER A 148 -1.66 -18.85 -2.54
CA SER A 148 -1.76 -18.20 -3.84
C SER A 148 -2.73 -18.91 -4.79
N ILE A 149 -3.32 -18.12 -5.69
CA ILE A 149 -4.22 -18.58 -6.74
C ILE A 149 -3.61 -18.16 -8.07
N ARG A 150 -3.43 -19.11 -8.99
CA ARG A 150 -3.08 -18.80 -10.37
C ARG A 150 -4.35 -18.82 -11.21
N LEU A 151 -4.67 -17.69 -11.83
CA LEU A 151 -5.74 -17.54 -12.80
C LEU A 151 -5.17 -17.68 -14.21
N MET A 152 -5.67 -18.67 -14.96
CA MET A 152 -5.33 -18.92 -16.35
C MET A 152 -6.53 -18.57 -17.21
N TYR A 153 -6.50 -17.41 -17.85
CA TYR A 153 -7.61 -16.88 -18.62
C TYR A 153 -7.82 -17.67 -19.93
N ASP A 154 -9.08 -17.83 -20.34
CA ASP A 154 -9.42 -18.42 -21.63
C ASP A 154 -9.09 -17.46 -22.79
N ASP A 155 -9.12 -16.15 -22.52
CA ASP A 155 -8.64 -15.11 -23.42
C ASP A 155 -7.09 -15.11 -23.49
N PRO A 156 -6.49 -14.66 -24.61
CA PRO A 156 -5.03 -14.66 -24.80
C PRO A 156 -4.36 -13.51 -24.04
N ILE A 157 -4.58 -13.45 -22.74
CA ILE A 157 -3.96 -12.53 -21.79
C ILE A 157 -3.06 -13.29 -20.82
N GLU A 158 -2.19 -12.58 -20.12
CA GLU A 158 -1.25 -13.19 -19.17
C GLU A 158 -1.99 -13.75 -17.95
N ASP A 159 -1.47 -14.86 -17.41
CA ASP A 159 -1.96 -15.41 -16.15
C ASP A 159 -1.76 -14.42 -15.00
N ALA A 160 -2.73 -14.36 -14.09
CA ALA A 160 -2.60 -13.60 -12.85
C ALA A 160 -2.27 -14.53 -11.68
N TYR A 161 -1.33 -14.11 -10.83
CA TYR A 161 -1.05 -14.78 -9.56
C TYR A 161 -1.54 -13.91 -8.42
N LEU A 162 -2.60 -14.34 -7.75
CA LEU A 162 -3.19 -13.68 -6.60
C LEU A 162 -2.59 -14.27 -5.32
N TYR A 163 -2.43 -13.45 -4.28
CA TYR A 163 -2.28 -13.98 -2.92
C TYR A 163 -3.59 -13.81 -2.17
N TYR A 164 -3.93 -14.75 -1.31
CA TYR A 164 -5.19 -14.71 -0.59
C TYR A 164 -5.05 -15.05 0.89
N ALA A 165 -6.00 -14.58 1.68
CA ALA A 165 -6.20 -15.00 3.06
C ALA A 165 -7.71 -15.07 3.34
N ILE A 166 -8.15 -16.13 4.01
CA ILE A 166 -9.55 -16.33 4.40
C ILE A 166 -9.67 -16.18 5.91
N ASP A 167 -10.66 -15.41 6.35
CA ASP A 167 -11.10 -15.27 7.74
C ASP A 167 -12.63 -15.32 7.78
N GLY A 168 -13.19 -16.48 8.10
CA GLY A 168 -14.64 -16.70 8.06
C GLY A 168 -15.22 -16.50 6.65
N ASP A 169 -16.22 -15.63 6.54
CA ASP A 169 -16.90 -15.28 5.28
C ASP A 169 -16.16 -14.17 4.49
N SER A 170 -14.94 -13.82 4.90
CA SER A 170 -14.15 -12.76 4.27
C SER A 170 -12.89 -13.34 3.64
N MET A 171 -12.64 -12.99 2.38
CA MET A 171 -11.42 -13.31 1.67
C MET A 171 -10.72 -12.02 1.26
N THR A 172 -9.50 -11.82 1.77
CA THR A 172 -8.59 -10.80 1.26
C THR A 172 -7.86 -11.34 0.06
N ILE A 173 -7.90 -10.63 -1.07
CA ILE A 173 -7.10 -10.90 -2.27
C ILE A 173 -6.09 -9.76 -2.44
N GLU A 174 -4.83 -10.12 -2.65
CA GLU A 174 -3.80 -9.21 -3.16
C GLU A 174 -3.68 -9.44 -4.67
N TYR A 175 -4.20 -8.51 -5.48
CA TYR A 175 -4.21 -8.60 -6.95
C TYR A 175 -2.98 -7.93 -7.56
N PRO A 176 -2.27 -8.56 -8.51
CA PRO A 176 -1.07 -8.01 -9.13
C PRO A 176 -1.42 -6.93 -10.17
N TRP A 177 -1.00 -5.70 -9.93
CA TRP A 177 -1.09 -4.61 -10.89
C TRP A 177 0.26 -4.36 -11.56
N PRO A 178 0.37 -4.53 -12.89
CA PRO A 178 1.55 -4.13 -13.63
C PRO A 178 1.77 -2.62 -13.54
N MET A 179 2.98 -2.25 -13.14
CA MET A 179 3.44 -0.88 -13.01
C MET A 179 4.57 -0.60 -14.00
N VAL A 180 4.60 0.64 -14.48
CA VAL A 180 5.68 1.19 -15.31
C VAL A 180 6.29 2.40 -14.62
N ALA A 181 7.54 2.71 -14.94
CA ALA A 181 8.17 3.93 -14.47
C ALA A 181 7.36 5.14 -14.95
N TYR A 182 6.99 6.03 -14.02
CA TYR A 182 6.27 7.25 -14.36
C TYR A 182 7.25 8.30 -14.89
N VAL A 183 6.89 8.91 -16.02
CA VAL A 183 7.65 9.99 -16.67
C VAL A 183 6.77 11.22 -16.70
N GLU A 184 7.16 12.26 -15.95
CA GLU A 184 6.41 13.50 -15.90
C GLU A 184 6.40 14.19 -17.28
N GLY A 185 5.23 14.34 -17.88
CA GLY A 185 5.03 15.11 -19.10
C GLY A 185 4.88 14.31 -20.40
N GLU A 186 4.87 12.98 -20.37
CA GLU A 186 4.48 12.16 -21.52
C GLU A 186 2.97 11.85 -21.45
N LYS A 187 2.18 12.49 -22.31
CA LYS A 187 0.77 12.20 -22.57
C LYS A 187 0.61 11.58 -23.95
#